data_AF-A0A6G4VE10-F1
#
_entry.id   AF-A0A6G4VE10-F1
#
_cell.length_a   1.000
_cell.length_b   1.000
_cell.length_c   1.000
_cell.angle_alpha   90.00
_cell.angle_beta   90.00
_cell.angle_gamma   90.00
#
_symmetry.space_group_name_H-M   'P 1'
#
loop_
_entity.id
_entity.type
_entity.pdbx_description
1 polymer ?
#
loop_
_entity_poly.entity_id
_entity_poly.type
_entity_poly.pdbx_seq_one_letter_code
_entity_poly.pdbx_strand_id
1 'polypeptide(L)'
;MLLWDQEMRSARSEISELAPSLRLTVAVKTIEQTLTALQPPLSDSPASRIISDSLRVCQEAIESGTYFPAVPENLEEAVGNAIDDGPEPGATPLLMAVVNCFGHPEPGMGTEELFTVLSDCYQAVLEREQIEVVTPEAERQNLRCREAIRVQKEILNAARGNS
;
A
#
# COMPACT_ATOMS: atom_id res chain seq x y z
N MET A 1 -6.88 -3.54 12.77
CA MET A 1 -7.00 -2.21 12.15
C MET A 1 -8.42 -1.67 12.30
N LEU A 2 -8.91 -1.52 13.53
CA LEU A 2 -10.34 -1.30 13.74
C LEU A 2 -10.76 0.13 13.41
N LEU A 3 -9.86 1.11 13.60
CA LEU A 3 -10.13 2.48 13.20
C LEU A 3 -10.16 2.61 11.67
N TRP A 4 -9.19 2.03 10.98
CA TRP A 4 -9.10 2.10 9.52
C TRP A 4 -10.35 1.51 8.84
N ASP A 5 -10.82 0.34 9.28
CA ASP A 5 -12.05 -0.28 8.76
C ASP A 5 -13.29 0.62 8.94
N GLN A 6 -13.36 1.36 10.05
CA GLN A 6 -14.44 2.32 10.29
C GLN A 6 -14.33 3.54 9.36
N GLU A 7 -13.14 4.10 9.25
CA GLU A 7 -12.88 5.33 8.51
C GLU A 7 -12.89 5.15 6.99
N MET A 8 -12.55 3.95 6.50
CA MET A 8 -12.43 3.61 5.08
C MET A 8 -13.61 2.78 4.57
N ARG A 9 -14.68 2.64 5.36
CA ARG A 9 -15.86 1.83 4.99
C ARG A 9 -16.48 2.22 3.64
N SER A 10 -16.56 3.52 3.34
CA SER A 10 -17.09 4.02 2.06
C SER A 10 -16.10 3.87 0.90
N ALA A 11 -14.81 3.73 1.19
CA ALA A 11 -13.75 3.73 0.19
C ALA A 11 -13.91 2.60 -0.83
N ARG A 12 -14.48 1.45 -0.46
CA ARG A 12 -14.75 0.35 -1.42
C ARG A 12 -15.65 0.80 -2.57
N SER A 13 -16.73 1.52 -2.26
CA SER A 13 -17.63 2.06 -3.30
C SER A 13 -16.91 3.10 -4.13
N GLU A 14 -16.16 3.99 -3.49
CA GLU A 14 -15.41 5.06 -4.15
C GLU A 14 -14.31 4.52 -5.09
N ILE A 15 -13.62 3.45 -4.69
CA ILE A 15 -12.61 2.77 -5.51
C ILE A 15 -13.25 2.06 -6.71
N SER A 16 -14.46 1.51 -6.55
CA SER A 16 -15.16 0.83 -7.64
C SER A 16 -15.48 1.77 -8.81
N GLU A 17 -15.64 3.06 -8.51
CA GLU A 17 -15.87 4.13 -9.50
C GLU A 17 -14.58 4.52 -10.27
N LEU A 18 -13.40 4.18 -9.77
CA LEU A 18 -12.13 4.52 -10.43
C LEU A 18 -11.85 3.62 -11.63
N ALA A 19 -11.25 4.17 -12.69
CA ALA A 19 -10.69 3.38 -13.77
C ALA A 19 -9.51 2.49 -13.24
N PRO A 20 -9.29 1.28 -13.78
CA PRO A 20 -8.17 0.42 -13.35
C PRO A 20 -6.81 1.11 -13.36
N SER A 21 -6.55 1.99 -14.34
CA SER A 21 -5.34 2.82 -14.42
C SER A 21 -5.15 3.71 -13.21
N LEU A 22 -6.22 4.40 -12.78
CA LEU A 22 -6.21 5.25 -11.59
C LEU A 22 -6.03 4.42 -10.32
N ARG A 23 -6.54 3.18 -10.27
CA ARG A 23 -6.36 2.32 -9.10
C ARG A 23 -4.89 1.98 -8.87
N LEU A 24 -4.16 1.60 -9.93
CA LEU A 24 -2.71 1.37 -9.82
C LEU A 24 -1.97 2.65 -9.41
N THR A 25 -2.32 3.81 -9.97
CA THR A 25 -1.72 5.09 -9.57
C THR A 25 -1.96 5.42 -8.09
N VAL A 26 -3.16 5.18 -7.58
CA VAL A 26 -3.49 5.36 -6.15
C VAL A 26 -2.68 4.38 -5.29
N ALA A 27 -2.57 3.12 -5.69
CA ALA A 27 -1.81 2.11 -4.98
C ALA A 27 -0.33 2.53 -4.83
N VAL A 28 0.34 2.81 -5.96
CA VAL A 28 1.75 3.23 -5.99
C VAL A 28 1.97 4.47 -5.14
N LYS A 29 1.15 5.52 -5.33
CA LYS A 29 1.27 6.76 -4.57
C LYS A 29 1.06 6.55 -3.07
N THR A 30 0.15 5.65 -2.68
CA THR A 30 -0.09 5.35 -1.26
C THR A 30 1.11 4.64 -0.63
N ILE A 31 1.70 3.67 -1.33
CA ILE A 31 2.89 2.96 -0.86
C ILE A 31 4.07 3.93 -0.70
N GLU A 32 4.33 4.79 -1.69
CA GLU A 32 5.38 5.80 -1.64
C GLU A 32 5.22 6.80 -0.47
N GLN A 33 3.99 7.29 -0.28
CA GLN A 33 3.69 8.20 0.83
C GLN A 33 3.85 7.50 2.18
N THR A 34 3.46 6.23 2.27
CA THR A 34 3.61 5.42 3.48
C THR A 34 5.09 5.25 3.82
N LEU A 35 5.92 4.84 2.86
CA LEU A 35 7.38 4.71 3.02
C LEU A 35 8.03 6.02 3.50
N THR A 36 7.63 7.15 2.92
CA THR A 36 8.13 8.48 3.28
C THR A 36 7.69 8.89 4.69
N ALA A 37 6.51 8.45 5.13
CA ALA A 37 5.94 8.80 6.43
C ALA A 37 6.42 7.93 7.60
N LEU A 38 7.02 6.77 7.33
CA LEU A 38 7.54 5.87 8.37
C LEU A 38 8.63 6.55 9.20
N GLN A 39 8.52 6.43 10.52
CA GLN A 39 9.53 6.89 11.46
C GLN A 39 9.80 5.81 12.52
N PRO A 40 11.03 5.28 12.62
CA PRO A 40 12.15 5.51 11.69
C PRO A 40 11.86 4.98 10.27
N PRO A 41 12.54 5.47 9.22
CA PRO A 41 12.46 4.88 7.88
C PRO A 41 12.86 3.40 7.90
N LEU A 42 12.47 2.64 6.87
CA LEU A 42 13.00 1.29 6.69
C LEU A 42 14.51 1.33 6.47
N SER A 43 15.20 0.36 7.07
CA SER A 43 16.62 0.12 6.89
C SER A 43 16.88 -0.43 5.49
N ASP A 44 18.11 -0.23 4.98
CA ASP A 44 18.56 -0.89 3.76
C ASP A 44 18.61 -2.41 4.00
N SER A 45 17.67 -3.13 3.40
CA SER A 45 17.41 -4.56 3.64
C SER A 45 16.88 -5.19 2.35
N PRO A 46 16.86 -6.53 2.24
CA PRO A 46 16.22 -7.21 1.12
C PRO A 46 14.78 -6.74 0.90
N ALA A 47 14.00 -6.57 1.98
CA ALA A 47 12.62 -6.10 1.92
C ALA A 47 12.50 -4.70 1.31
N SER A 48 13.29 -3.72 1.77
CA SER A 48 13.22 -2.35 1.26
C SER A 48 13.69 -2.22 -0.20
N ARG A 49 14.63 -3.06 -0.63
CA ARG A 49 15.05 -3.16 -2.05
C ARG A 49 13.94 -3.74 -2.92
N ILE A 50 13.31 -4.85 -2.51
CA ILE A 50 12.18 -5.45 -3.23
C ILE A 50 11.04 -4.45 -3.40
N ILE A 51 10.70 -3.71 -2.32
CA ILE A 51 9.66 -2.67 -2.35
C ILE A 51 10.04 -1.59 -3.37
N SER A 52 11.28 -1.08 -3.32
CA SER A 52 11.74 0.00 -4.20
C SER A 52 11.78 -0.43 -5.67
N ASP A 53 12.29 -1.62 -5.96
CA ASP A 53 12.34 -2.17 -7.32
C ASP A 53 10.93 -2.42 -7.87
N SER A 54 10.03 -2.93 -7.03
CA SER A 54 8.63 -3.15 -7.40
C SER A 54 7.89 -1.86 -7.73
N LEU A 55 8.10 -0.80 -6.93
CA LEU A 55 7.53 0.52 -7.20
C LEU A 55 8.03 1.09 -8.53
N ARG A 56 9.32 0.92 -8.84
CA ARG A 56 9.89 1.35 -10.12
C ARG A 56 9.20 0.66 -11.31
N VAL A 57 8.98 -0.66 -11.24
CA VAL A 57 8.27 -1.38 -12.30
C VAL A 57 6.82 -0.89 -12.45
N CYS A 58 6.12 -0.65 -11.33
CA CYS A 58 4.76 -0.11 -11.38
C CYS A 58 4.72 1.29 -11.99
N GLN A 59 5.70 2.14 -11.65
CA GLN A 59 5.82 3.49 -12.17
C GLN A 59 6.10 3.49 -13.68
N GLU A 60 7.00 2.63 -14.16
CA GLU A 60 7.25 2.42 -15.60
C GLU A 60 5.97 1.96 -16.34
N ALA A 61 5.14 1.12 -15.72
CA ALA A 61 3.87 0.68 -16.30
C ALA A 61 2.81 1.80 -16.34
N ILE A 62 2.80 2.71 -15.37
CA ILE A 62 1.95 3.90 -15.35
C ILE A 62 2.39 4.89 -16.45
N GLU A 63 3.69 5.15 -16.55
CA GLU A 63 4.27 6.10 -17.52
C GLU A 63 4.10 5.64 -18.96
N SER A 64 4.18 4.34 -19.22
CA SER A 64 3.93 3.75 -20.53
C SER A 64 2.45 3.63 -20.91
N GLY A 65 1.53 3.89 -19.96
CA GLY A 65 0.09 3.75 -20.17
C GLY A 65 -0.42 2.30 -20.21
N THR A 66 0.38 1.34 -19.75
CA THR A 66 0.02 -0.08 -19.71
C THR A 66 -0.90 -0.35 -18.52
N TYR A 67 -0.55 0.12 -17.32
CA TYR A 67 -1.32 -0.05 -16.07
C TYR A 67 -1.56 -1.49 -15.57
N PHE A 68 -0.90 -2.48 -16.16
CA PHE A 68 -0.83 -3.86 -15.67
C PHE A 68 0.65 -4.29 -15.66
N PRO A 69 1.42 -3.95 -14.61
CA PRO A 69 2.84 -4.25 -14.58
C PRO A 69 3.06 -5.77 -14.62
N ALA A 70 4.02 -6.19 -15.44
CA ALA A 70 4.44 -7.59 -15.47
C ALA A 70 5.02 -7.99 -14.11
N VAL A 71 4.70 -9.20 -13.65
CA VAL A 71 5.28 -9.75 -12.43
C VAL A 71 6.78 -9.93 -12.64
N PRO A 72 7.65 -9.32 -11.82
CA PRO A 72 9.09 -9.56 -11.88
C PRO A 72 9.41 -11.04 -11.67
N GLU A 73 10.44 -11.54 -12.38
CA GLU A 73 10.91 -12.90 -12.18
C GLU A 73 11.30 -13.14 -10.72
N ASN A 74 10.84 -14.26 -10.16
CA ASN A 74 11.12 -14.67 -8.78
C ASN A 74 10.62 -13.69 -7.69
N LEU A 75 9.68 -12.79 -7.99
CA LEU A 75 9.15 -11.86 -6.97
C LEU A 75 8.60 -12.61 -5.76
N GLU A 76 7.82 -13.67 -5.97
CA GLU A 76 7.21 -14.46 -4.89
C GLU A 76 8.28 -15.13 -4.00
N GLU A 77 9.30 -15.74 -4.61
CA GLU A 77 10.43 -16.35 -3.88
C GLU A 77 11.23 -15.29 -3.11
N ALA A 78 11.52 -14.14 -3.74
CA ALA A 78 12.25 -13.05 -3.10
C ALA A 78 11.48 -12.48 -1.89
N VAL A 79 10.16 -12.33 -2.01
CA VAL A 79 9.28 -11.89 -0.92
C VAL A 79 9.24 -12.94 0.19
N GLY A 80 9.08 -14.22 -0.16
CA GLY A 80 9.10 -15.32 0.81
C GLY A 80 10.38 -15.34 1.64
N ASN A 81 11.54 -15.29 0.97
CA ASN A 81 12.84 -15.23 1.63
C ASN A 81 12.97 -13.99 2.54
N ALA A 82 12.53 -12.81 2.07
CA ALA A 82 12.60 -11.58 2.86
C ALA A 82 11.70 -11.61 4.10
N ILE A 83 10.57 -12.32 4.05
CA ILE A 83 9.67 -12.52 5.20
C ILE A 83 10.27 -13.54 6.18
N ASP A 84 10.82 -14.64 5.67
CA ASP A 84 11.47 -15.68 6.49
C ASP A 84 12.68 -15.14 7.26
N ASP A 85 13.38 -14.15 6.71
CA ASP A 85 14.48 -13.43 7.38
C ASP A 85 14.02 -12.55 8.57
N GLY A 86 12.71 -12.42 8.81
CA GLY A 86 12.16 -11.69 9.95
C GLY A 86 12.35 -10.17 9.82
N PRO A 87 11.69 -9.53 8.84
CA PRO A 87 11.94 -8.13 8.53
C PRO A 87 11.43 -7.23 9.66
N GLU A 88 11.92 -5.98 9.67
CA GLU A 88 11.55 -5.01 10.71
C GLU A 88 10.03 -4.67 10.69
N PRO A 89 9.46 -4.21 11.80
CA PRO A 89 8.03 -3.89 11.89
C PRO A 89 7.58 -2.93 10.78
N GLY A 90 6.50 -3.31 10.10
CA GLY A 90 5.92 -2.60 8.96
C GLY A 90 6.48 -2.96 7.58
N ALA A 91 7.59 -3.70 7.50
CA ALA A 91 8.15 -4.11 6.21
C ALA A 91 7.33 -5.22 5.53
N THR A 92 6.88 -6.23 6.27
CA THR A 92 6.01 -7.32 5.75
C THR A 92 4.75 -6.80 5.08
N PRO A 93 3.90 -5.98 5.73
CA PRO A 93 2.72 -5.45 5.07
C PRO A 93 3.07 -4.58 3.84
N LEU A 94 4.17 -3.83 3.85
CA LEU A 94 4.61 -3.10 2.64
C LEU A 94 5.05 -4.02 1.49
N LEU A 95 5.67 -5.18 1.80
CA LEU A 95 5.95 -6.21 0.79
C LEU A 95 4.65 -6.74 0.20
N MET A 96 3.63 -7.02 1.03
CA MET A 96 2.33 -7.46 0.55
C MET A 96 1.64 -6.39 -0.30
N ALA A 97 1.74 -5.11 0.10
CA ALA A 97 1.20 -4.00 -0.66
C ALA A 97 1.80 -3.91 -2.07
N VAL A 98 3.12 -4.08 -2.22
CA VAL A 98 3.74 -4.07 -3.57
C VAL A 98 3.39 -5.33 -4.37
N VAL A 99 3.30 -6.51 -3.75
CA VAL A 99 2.87 -7.74 -4.43
C VAL A 99 1.46 -7.58 -5.01
N ASN A 100 0.55 -6.95 -4.26
CA ASN A 100 -0.80 -6.66 -4.70
C ASN A 100 -0.88 -5.68 -5.89
N CYS A 101 0.23 -5.08 -6.33
CA CYS A 101 0.27 -4.27 -7.56
C CYS A 101 0.44 -5.09 -8.85
N PHE A 102 0.81 -6.37 -8.77
CA PHE A 102 1.14 -7.21 -9.92
C PHE A 102 0.13 -8.34 -10.15
N GLY A 103 0.25 -9.00 -11.30
CA GLY A 103 -0.47 -10.24 -11.60
C GLY A 103 -1.92 -10.06 -12.03
N HIS A 104 -2.35 -8.82 -12.29
CA HIS A 104 -3.72 -8.51 -12.69
C HIS A 104 -3.93 -8.77 -14.18
N PRO A 105 -4.96 -9.52 -14.59
CA PRO A 105 -5.35 -9.61 -16.00
C PRO A 105 -5.89 -8.28 -16.49
N GLU A 106 -6.00 -8.09 -17.81
CA GLU A 106 -6.73 -6.94 -18.36
C GLU A 106 -8.16 -6.87 -17.78
N PRO A 107 -8.64 -5.68 -17.36
CA PRO A 107 -8.10 -4.35 -17.65
C PRO A 107 -7.08 -3.79 -16.63
N GLY A 108 -6.58 -4.60 -15.68
CA GLY A 108 -5.61 -4.20 -14.65
C GLY A 108 -6.20 -4.29 -13.24
N MET A 109 -5.63 -3.52 -12.31
CA MET A 109 -5.95 -3.60 -10.88
C MET A 109 -7.45 -3.42 -10.59
N GLY A 110 -8.00 -4.35 -9.81
CA GLY A 110 -9.39 -4.32 -9.36
C GLY A 110 -9.59 -3.49 -8.08
N THR A 111 -10.83 -3.51 -7.59
CA THR A 111 -11.23 -2.75 -6.40
C THR A 111 -10.68 -3.35 -5.11
N GLU A 112 -10.74 -4.68 -5.01
CA GLU A 112 -10.33 -5.42 -3.81
C GLU A 112 -8.81 -5.36 -3.63
N GLU A 113 -8.07 -5.40 -4.74
CA GLU A 113 -6.62 -5.32 -4.77
C GLU A 113 -6.16 -3.94 -4.25
N LEU A 114 -6.72 -2.85 -4.77
CA LEU A 114 -6.41 -1.51 -4.25
C LEU A 114 -6.84 -1.38 -2.78
N PHE A 115 -8.02 -1.87 -2.40
CA PHE A 115 -8.45 -1.79 -1.00
C PHE A 115 -7.49 -2.53 -0.06
N THR A 116 -6.95 -3.67 -0.52
CA THR A 116 -5.94 -4.45 0.19
C THR A 116 -4.62 -3.67 0.31
N VAL A 117 -4.15 -3.03 -0.77
CA VAL A 117 -2.96 -2.17 -0.72
C VAL A 117 -3.10 -1.05 0.32
N LEU A 118 -4.26 -0.38 0.36
CA LEU A 118 -4.51 0.69 1.35
C LEU A 118 -4.50 0.15 2.78
N SER A 119 -5.10 -1.03 2.99
CA SER A 119 -5.11 -1.74 4.26
C SER A 119 -3.70 -2.12 4.71
N ASP A 120 -2.90 -2.71 3.81
CA ASP A 120 -1.52 -3.11 4.07
C ASP A 120 -0.64 -1.90 4.40
N CYS A 121 -0.79 -0.78 3.69
CA CYS A 121 -0.09 0.46 4.02
C CYS A 121 -0.43 0.98 5.42
N TYR A 122 -1.69 0.86 5.85
CA TYR A 122 -2.07 1.23 7.21
C TYR A 122 -1.53 0.25 8.26
N GLN A 123 -1.58 -1.07 7.97
CA GLN A 123 -0.98 -2.09 8.82
C GLN A 123 0.52 -1.83 9.02
N ALA A 124 1.22 -1.40 7.98
CA ALA A 124 2.63 -1.04 8.08
C ALA A 124 2.90 0.08 9.08
N VAL A 125 2.06 1.12 9.07
CA VAL A 125 2.12 2.21 10.05
C VAL A 125 1.82 1.67 11.45
N LEU A 126 0.77 0.86 11.59
CA LEU A 126 0.36 0.31 12.89
C LEU A 126 1.47 -0.56 13.53
N GLU A 127 2.10 -1.42 12.75
CA GLU A 127 3.23 -2.24 13.21
C GLU A 127 4.43 -1.39 13.58
N ARG A 128 4.70 -0.30 12.84
CA ARG A 128 5.80 0.61 13.13
C ARG A 128 5.61 1.36 14.45
N GLU A 129 4.37 1.78 14.73
CA GLU A 129 4.03 2.50 15.96
C GLU A 129 4.05 1.60 17.20
N GLN A 130 4.07 0.27 17.02
CA GLN A 130 4.15 -0.71 18.11
C GLN A 130 3.14 -0.45 19.25
N ILE A 131 1.90 -0.12 18.88
CA ILE A 131 0.83 0.14 19.85
C ILE A 131 0.55 -1.17 20.62
N GLU A 132 0.84 -1.17 21.93
CA GLU A 132 0.77 -2.36 22.79
C GLU A 132 -0.63 -3.01 22.79
N VAL A 133 -1.69 -2.20 22.80
CA VAL A 133 -3.07 -2.66 22.74
C VAL A 133 -3.81 -1.94 21.61
N VAL A 134 -3.97 -2.64 20.50
CA VAL A 134 -4.66 -2.12 19.31
C VAL A 134 -6.17 -2.04 19.57
N THR A 135 -6.66 -0.82 19.78
CA THR A 135 -8.09 -0.48 19.89
C THR A 135 -8.39 0.72 18.99
N PRO A 136 -9.65 0.94 18.56
CA PRO A 136 -10.00 2.13 17.78
C PRO A 136 -9.60 3.43 18.49
N GLU A 137 -9.74 3.49 19.82
CA GLU A 137 -9.38 4.63 20.63
C GLU A 137 -7.87 4.86 20.66
N ALA A 138 -7.06 3.81 20.82
CA ALA A 138 -5.61 3.90 20.80
C ALA A 138 -5.10 4.33 19.40
N GLU A 139 -5.63 3.72 18.35
CA GLU A 139 -5.35 4.10 16.95
C GLU A 139 -5.74 5.58 16.71
N ARG A 140 -6.88 6.04 17.26
CA ARG A 140 -7.36 7.42 17.10
C ARG A 140 -6.52 8.43 17.88
N GLN A 141 -5.87 8.02 18.96
CA GLN A 141 -4.96 8.89 19.71
C GLN A 141 -3.57 8.96 19.07
N ASN A 142 -3.22 7.97 18.23
CA ASN A 142 -1.95 7.95 17.53
C ASN A 142 -1.96 8.91 16.31
N LEU A 143 -1.03 9.87 16.29
CA LEU A 143 -0.93 10.87 15.23
C LEU A 143 -0.63 10.26 13.85
N ARG A 144 0.19 9.20 13.80
CA ARG A 144 0.61 8.54 12.55
C ARG A 144 -0.53 7.72 11.93
N CYS A 145 -1.33 7.04 12.76
CA CYS A 145 -2.53 6.34 12.30
C CYS A 145 -3.54 7.31 11.69
N ARG A 146 -3.82 8.43 12.37
CA ARG A 146 -4.70 9.48 11.84
C ARG A 146 -4.20 10.09 10.55
N GLU A 147 -2.90 10.35 10.48
CA GLU A 147 -2.27 10.92 9.30
C GLU A 147 -2.31 9.96 8.11
N ALA A 148 -2.06 8.67 8.32
CA ALA A 148 -2.16 7.66 7.28
C ALA A 148 -3.57 7.62 6.66
N ILE A 149 -4.62 7.62 7.49
CA ILE A 149 -6.01 7.66 7.03
C ILE A 149 -6.30 8.95 6.25
N ARG A 150 -5.85 10.10 6.77
CA ARG A 150 -6.02 11.41 6.10
C ARG A 150 -5.39 11.39 4.71
N VAL A 151 -4.14 10.95 4.60
CA VAL A 151 -3.38 10.90 3.34
C VAL A 151 -4.04 9.94 2.35
N GLN A 152 -4.47 8.76 2.78
CA GLN A 152 -5.17 7.81 1.89
C GLN A 152 -6.48 8.39 1.33
N LYS A 153 -7.28 9.05 2.17
CA LYS A 153 -8.51 9.75 1.75
C LYS A 153 -8.21 10.87 0.76
N GLU A 154 -7.14 11.64 0.97
CA GLU A 154 -6.73 12.70 0.05
C GLU A 154 -6.28 12.17 -1.31
N ILE A 155 -5.52 11.07 -1.34
CA ILE A 155 -5.10 10.43 -2.58
C ILE A 155 -6.32 9.92 -3.36
N LEU A 156 -7.26 9.25 -2.70
CA LEU A 156 -8.51 8.77 -3.32
C LEU A 156 -9.34 9.92 -3.89
N ASN A 157 -9.54 10.99 -3.10
CA ASN A 157 -10.28 12.16 -3.56
C ASN A 157 -9.61 12.85 -4.75
N ALA A 158 -8.28 12.95 -4.75
CA ALA A 158 -7.54 13.51 -5.88
C ALA A 158 -7.69 12.66 -7.15
N ALA A 159 -7.70 11.33 -7.03
CA ALA A 159 -7.92 10.45 -8.16
C ALA A 159 -9.33 10.62 -8.76
N ARG A 160 -10.36 10.75 -7.92
CA ARG A 160 -11.74 10.99 -8.36
C ARG A 160 -11.94 12.34 -9.04
N GLY A 161 -11.18 13.37 -8.65
CA GLY A 161 -11.19 14.67 -9.33
C GLY A 161 -10.59 14.65 -10.73
N ASN A 162 -9.85 13.59 -11.08
CA ASN A 162 -9.21 13.39 -12.39
C ASN A 162 -9.89 12.28 -13.23
N SER A 163 -10.95 11.65 -12.71
CA SER A 163 -11.81 10.68 -13.42
C SER A 163 -12.85 11.39 -14.29
#